data_AF-A0A938YDC2-F1
#
_entry.id   AF-A0A938YDC2-F1
#
_cell.length_a   1.000
_cell.length_b   1.000
_cell.length_c   1.000
_cell.angle_alpha   90.00
_cell.angle_beta   90.00
_cell.angle_gamma   90.00
#
_symmetry.space_group_name_H-M   'P 1'
#
loop_
_entity.id
_entity.type
_entity.pdbx_description
1 polymer ?
#
loop_
_entity_poly.entity_id
_entity_poly.type
_entity_poly.pdbx_seq_one_letter_code
_entity_poly.pdbx_strand_id
1 'polypeptide(L)' 'MESFFALLQKNVLNTRRWDTRDELRLEMVRWIETKYNRRRRQRGLGRLTPVEFEMIYAAADAA' A
#
# COMPACT_ATOMS: atom_id res chain seq x y z
N MET A 1 2.26 13.62 7.67
CA MET A 1 1.92 12.29 7.12
C MET A 1 2.74 12.15 5.84
N GLU A 2 3.64 11.17 5.73
CA GLU A 2 4.35 10.93 4.45
C GLU A 2 3.34 10.49 3.39
N SER A 3 3.48 11.02 2.16
CA SER A 3 2.62 10.66 1.03
C SER A 3 2.86 9.21 0.58
N PHE A 4 1.90 8.66 -0.16
CA PHE A 4 2.04 7.33 -0.77
C PHE A 4 3.32 7.23 -1.61
N PHE A 5 3.57 8.19 -2.52
CA PHE A 5 4.73 8.18 -3.40
C PHE A 5 6.05 8.30 -2.66
N ALA A 6 6.12 9.12 -1.59
CA ALA A 6 7.31 9.20 -0.76
C ALA A 6 7.65 7.85 -0.10
N LEU A 7 6.62 7.15 0.40
CA LEU A 7 6.79 5.82 0.99
C LEU A 7 7.18 4.78 -0.05
N LEU A 8 6.53 4.78 -1.21
CA LEU A 8 6.85 3.86 -2.30
C LEU A 8 8.30 4.05 -2.78
N GLN A 9 8.74 5.30 -2.88
CA GLN A 9 10.10 5.63 -3.28
C GLN A 9 11.12 5.13 -2.25
N LYS A 10 10.89 5.41 -0.96
CA LYS A 10 11.79 4.99 0.12
C LYS A 10 11.85 3.47 0.29
N ASN A 11 10.72 2.77 0.15
CA ASN A 11 10.61 1.35 0.53
C ASN A 11 10.71 0.39 -0.67
N VAL A 12 10.61 0.87 -1.91
CA VAL A 12 10.70 0.03 -3.11
C VAL A 12 11.66 0.63 -4.13
N LEU A 13 11.39 1.84 -4.63
CA LEU A 13 12.12 2.37 -5.79
C LEU A 13 13.62 2.55 -5.51
N ASN A 14 13.97 3.08 -4.34
CA ASN A 14 15.34 3.45 -3.99
C ASN A 14 16.08 2.35 -3.21
N THR A 15 15.52 1.16 -3.03
CA THR A 15 16.13 0.12 -2.18
C THR A 15 17.24 -0.65 -2.87
N ARG A 16 17.15 -0.80 -4.20
CA ARG A 16 18.16 -1.44 -5.04
C ARG A 16 18.00 -1.00 -6.49
N ARG A 17 18.99 -1.34 -7.32
CA ARG A 17 18.83 -1.31 -8.78
C ARG A 17 17.96 -2.49 -9.21
N TRP A 18 17.16 -2.25 -10.23
CA TRP A 18 16.23 -3.22 -10.82
C TRP A 18 16.70 -3.51 -12.23
N ASP A 19 16.76 -4.78 -12.60
CA ASP A 19 17.26 -5.18 -13.92
C ASP A 19 16.20 -4.94 -15.00
N THR A 20 14.92 -5.07 -14.62
CA THR A 20 13.79 -4.83 -15.51
C THR A 20 12.67 -4.04 -14.83
N ARG A 21 11.84 -3.39 -15.66
CA ARG A 21 10.63 -2.70 -15.18
C ARG A 21 9.59 -3.67 -14.62
N ASP A 22 9.55 -4.91 -15.12
CA ASP A 22 8.60 -5.92 -14.66
C ASP A 22 8.94 -6.43 -13.27
N GLU A 23 10.23 -6.64 -12.98
CA GLU A 23 10.70 -6.96 -11.63
C GLU A 23 10.32 -5.87 -10.63
N LEU A 24 10.57 -4.60 -11.00
CA LEU A 24 10.18 -3.46 -10.19
C LEU A 24 8.65 -3.42 -9.97
N ARG A 25 7.86 -3.63 -11.03
CA ARG A 25 6.40 -3.64 -10.96
C ARG A 25 5.90 -4.73 -10.00
N LEU A 26 6.48 -5.93 -10.06
CA LEU A 26 6.12 -7.03 -9.17
C LEU A 26 6.38 -6.68 -7.70
N GLU A 27 7.54 -6.10 -7.40
CA GLU A 27 7.88 -5.70 -6.02
C GLU A 27 7.05 -4.49 -5.54
N MET A 28 6.69 -3.57 -6.44
CA MET A 28 5.72 -2.52 -6.13
C MET A 28 4.37 -3.11 -5.71
N VAL A 29 3.79 -4.00 -6.51
CA VAL A 29 2.51 -4.66 -6.19
C VAL A 29 2.63 -5.44 -4.89
N ARG A 30 3.70 -6.22 -4.72
CA ARG A 30 3.93 -6.99 -3.50
C ARG A 30 3.99 -6.10 -2.26
N TRP A 31 4.71 -4.98 -2.31
CA TRP A 31 4.80 -4.06 -1.19
C TRP A 31 3.47 -3.35 -0.91
N ILE A 32 2.76 -2.92 -1.96
CA ILE A 32 1.43 -2.31 -1.83
C ILE A 32 0.48 -3.28 -1.12
N GLU A 33 0.35 -4.51 -1.62
CA GLU A 33 -0.60 -5.49 -1.09
C GLU A 33 -0.23 -6.00 0.30
N THR A 34 1.04 -6.31 0.55
CA THR A 34 1.44 -7.01 1.78
C THR A 34 1.84 -6.08 2.92
N LYS A 35 2.29 -4.85 2.61
CA LYS A 35 2.78 -3.88 3.60
C LYS A 35 1.88 -2.67 3.68
N TYR A 36 1.66 -1.96 2.57
CA TYR A 36 0.91 -0.72 2.59
C TYR A 36 -0.57 -0.96 2.95
N ASN A 37 -1.27 -1.78 2.17
CA ASN A 37 -2.70 -2.05 2.31
C ASN A 37 -3.05 -2.83 3.58
N ARG A 38 -2.19 -3.76 4.00
CA ARG A 38 -2.48 -4.67 5.14
C ARG A 38 -1.91 -4.26 6.50
N ARG A 39 -0.88 -3.41 6.54
CA ARG A 39 -0.18 -3.10 7.81
C ARG A 39 -0.16 -1.62 8.16
N ARG A 40 -0.27 -0.72 7.17
CA ARG A 40 -0.16 0.70 7.43
C ARG A 40 -1.50 1.30 7.82
N ARG A 41 -1.61 1.67 9.10
CA ARG A 41 -2.76 2.43 9.63
C ARG A 41 -2.64 3.90 9.26
N GLN A 42 -3.72 4.48 8.75
CA GLN A 42 -3.75 5.85 8.26
C GLN A 42 -4.70 6.71 9.10
N ARG A 43 -4.23 7.88 9.56
CA ARG A 43 -5.08 8.79 10.34
C ARG A 43 -6.31 9.27 9.55
N GLY A 44 -6.18 9.45 8.23
CA GLY A 44 -7.30 9.81 7.36
C GLY A 44 -8.36 8.73 7.22
N LEU A 45 -8.01 7.47 7.48
CA LEU A 45 -8.93 6.32 7.51
C LEU A 45 -9.38 5.99 8.94
N GLY A 46 -9.34 6.94 9.88
CA GLY A 46 -9.70 6.66 11.27
C GLY A 46 -8.74 5.73 12.01
N ARG A 47 -7.46 5.69 11.60
CA ARG A 47 -6.43 4.74 12.07
C ARG A 47 -6.66 3.29 11.64
N LEU A 48 -7.48 3.06 10.61
CA LEU A 48 -7.58 1.78 9.92
C LEU A 48 -6.50 1.64 8.86
N THR A 49 -6.20 0.39 8.50
CA THR A 49 -5.49 0.04 7.27
C THR A 49 -6.43 0.20 6.07
N PRO A 50 -5.90 0.39 4.84
CA PRO A 50 -6.72 0.41 3.64
C PRO A 50 -7.63 -0.81 3.51
N VAL A 51 -7.12 -2.01 3.79
CA VAL A 51 -7.93 -3.24 3.73
C VAL A 51 -9.03 -3.27 4.79
N GLU A 52 -8.74 -2.87 6.04
CA GLU A 52 -9.78 -2.76 7.08
C GLU A 52 -10.87 -1.74 6.68
N PHE A 53 -10.48 -0.62 6.09
CA PHE A 53 -11.43 0.38 5.61
C PHE A 53 -12.30 -0.20 4.49
N GLU A 54 -11.71 -0.79 3.45
CA GLU A 54 -12.46 -1.40 2.35
C GLU A 54 -13.42 -2.50 2.82
N MET A 55 -13.00 -3.35 3.77
CA MET A 55 -13.88 -4.40 4.32
C MET A 55 -15.12 -3.84 5.01
N ILE A 56 -14.99 -2.72 5.73
CA ILE A 56 -16.13 -2.08 6.41
C ILE A 56 -17.11 -1.50 5.39
N TYR A 57 -16.62 -0.82 4.36
CA TYR A 57 -17.49 -0.18 3.36
C TYR A 57 -18.06 -1.17 2.34
N ALA A 58 -17.30 -2.19 1.93
CA ALA A 58 -17.81 -3.24 1.06
C ALA A 58 -18.93 -4.05 1.72
N ALA A 59 -18.84 -4.27 3.05
CA ALA A 59 -19.92 -4.90 3.80
C ALA A 59 -21.16 -3.99 3.93
N ALA A 60 -20.96 -2.67 4.00
CA ALA A 60 -22.04 -1.69 4.06
C ALA A 60 -22.79 -1.54 2.71
N ASP A 61 -22.07 -1.58 1.58
CA ASP A 61 -22.68 -1.52 0.24
C ASP A 61 -23.44 -2.80 -0.14
N ALA A 62 -23.12 -3.93 0.50
CA ALA A 62 -23.78 -5.22 0.26
C ALA A 62 -25.05 -5.45 1.09
N ALA A 63 -25.37 -4.57 2.04
CA ALA A 63 -26.51 -4.67 2.96
C ALA A 63 -27.68 -3.76 2.55
#